data_AF-G7VGQ4-F1
#
_entry.id   AF-G7VGQ4-F1
#
_cell.length_a   1.000
_cell.length_b   1.000
_cell.length_c   1.000
_cell.angle_alpha   90.00
_cell.angle_beta   90.00
_cell.angle_gamma   90.00
#
_symmetry.space_group_name_H-M   'P 1'
#
loop_
_entity.id
_entity.type
_entity.pdbx_description
1 polymer ?
#
loop_
_entity_poly.entity_id
_entity_poly.type
_entity_poly.pdbx_seq_one_letter_code
_entity_poly.pdbx_strand_id
1 'polypeptide(L)'
;MAHGDADGVCSAALVKAALAGDYDEVRIYFTHPVDLVKDFREAAAGDVYIVDVAIDEKIAGEAREVFSRYTGRVVYIDHHPLSADLPGVEVVHEEGPSASELVYRRLAGRLPRAYTRVALYGAISDYMDYTEWVRSALERWDKRIVYYEAGVLMQGLERARKDHEFKREVVNHLAGNGAPSAMAKLLKLAEEQARVNEALVGWVEKNALVEGKVAYVINPPGPLGLAANLARGLKDALVGLAAEERGEIYVMSLRSSAGVDLNAFLREFARRQSASGGGHKNAAGARIPRALLGDLLRELNLYISRQTRGRASSQ
;
A
#
# COMPACT_ATOMS: atom_id res chain seq x y z
N MET A 1 5.41 14.07 4.88
CA MET A 1 5.99 12.92 4.17
C MET A 1 4.94 11.85 4.05
N ALA A 2 4.75 11.29 2.86
CA ALA A 2 3.69 10.32 2.61
C ALA A 2 4.14 9.26 1.60
N HIS A 3 3.51 8.10 1.63
CA HIS A 3 3.63 7.18 0.51
C HIS A 3 2.86 7.71 -0.73
N GLY A 4 3.29 7.27 -1.91
CA GLY A 4 2.83 7.82 -3.18
C GLY A 4 1.64 7.09 -3.80
N ASP A 5 1.06 6.10 -3.14
CA ASP A 5 -0.17 5.45 -3.60
C ASP A 5 -1.42 6.22 -3.12
N ALA A 6 -2.59 5.63 -3.32
CA ALA A 6 -3.86 6.29 -3.00
C ALA A 6 -4.07 6.48 -1.49
N ASP A 7 -3.63 5.55 -0.64
CA ASP A 7 -3.81 5.68 0.81
C ASP A 7 -2.90 6.78 1.38
N GLY A 8 -1.63 6.80 0.96
CA GLY A 8 -0.69 7.86 1.31
C GLY A 8 -1.08 9.23 0.75
N VAL A 9 -1.57 9.31 -0.49
CA VAL A 9 -2.08 10.56 -1.09
C VAL A 9 -3.31 11.08 -0.36
N CYS A 10 -4.28 10.21 -0.02
CA CYS A 10 -5.44 10.61 0.77
C CYS A 10 -5.04 11.05 2.18
N SER A 11 -4.13 10.33 2.82
CA SER A 11 -3.56 10.67 4.13
C SER A 11 -2.91 12.05 4.12
N ALA A 12 -2.07 12.33 3.13
CA ALA A 12 -1.43 13.63 2.95
C ALA A 12 -2.46 14.76 2.74
N ALA A 13 -3.49 14.51 1.95
CA ALA A 13 -4.57 15.47 1.70
C ALA A 13 -5.37 15.80 2.97
N LEU A 14 -5.69 14.79 3.78
CA LEU A 14 -6.40 14.95 5.05
C LEU A 14 -5.56 15.73 6.07
N VAL A 15 -4.26 15.41 6.22
CA VAL A 15 -3.33 16.17 7.05
C VAL A 15 -3.27 17.62 6.59
N LYS A 16 -3.08 17.86 5.28
CA LYS A 16 -3.00 19.20 4.72
C LYS A 16 -4.29 20.01 4.96
N ALA A 17 -5.45 19.42 4.68
CA ALA A 17 -6.74 20.08 4.89
C ALA A 17 -6.97 20.44 6.37
N ALA A 18 -6.61 19.53 7.28
CA ALA A 18 -6.81 19.73 8.71
C ALA A 18 -5.91 20.84 9.27
N LEU A 19 -4.69 20.97 8.75
CA LEU A 19 -3.63 21.84 9.27
C LEU A 19 -3.42 23.14 8.49
N ALA A 20 -4.15 23.38 7.41
CA ALA A 20 -3.95 24.54 6.53
C ALA A 20 -4.04 25.91 7.24
N GLY A 21 -4.71 25.99 8.40
CA GLY A 21 -4.81 27.21 9.21
C GLY A 21 -3.76 27.35 10.32
N ASP A 22 -2.96 26.31 10.58
CA ASP A 22 -1.99 26.29 11.67
C ASP A 22 -0.56 26.62 11.21
N TYR A 23 -0.29 26.49 9.91
CA TYR A 23 1.04 26.64 9.33
C TYR A 23 0.99 27.56 8.12
N ASP A 24 2.03 28.37 7.94
CA ASP A 24 2.19 29.23 6.76
C ASP A 24 2.26 28.40 5.47
N GLU A 25 2.84 27.20 5.54
CA GLU A 25 2.98 26.30 4.40
C GLU A 25 2.93 24.83 4.84
N VAL A 26 2.19 24.00 4.10
CA VAL A 26 2.20 22.54 4.24
C VAL A 26 2.77 21.91 2.97
N ARG A 27 4.05 21.50 3.04
CA ARG A 27 4.78 20.85 1.95
C ARG A 27 4.58 19.34 1.96
N ILE A 28 4.29 18.79 0.78
CA ILE A 28 4.12 17.35 0.60
C ILE A 28 5.41 16.79 0.02
N TYR A 29 5.95 15.75 0.63
CA TYR A 29 7.10 14.98 0.14
C TYR A 29 6.71 13.52 0.06
N PHE A 30 6.75 12.94 -1.14
CA PHE A 30 6.53 11.51 -1.32
C PHE A 30 7.82 10.74 -1.10
N THR A 31 7.73 9.68 -0.31
CA THR A 31 8.86 8.82 0.06
C THR A 31 8.39 7.36 0.10
N HIS A 32 9.33 6.44 0.32
CA HIS A 32 9.08 5.01 0.44
C HIS A 32 9.88 4.45 1.61
N PRO A 33 9.51 3.27 2.16
CA PRO A 33 10.15 2.70 3.34
C PRO A 33 11.69 2.68 3.31
N VAL A 34 12.28 2.35 2.17
CA VAL A 34 13.74 2.25 2.01
C VAL A 34 14.47 3.60 1.94
N ASP A 35 13.78 4.65 1.51
CA ASP A 35 14.34 6.00 1.30
C ASP A 35 13.94 6.97 2.43
N LEU A 36 13.02 6.57 3.32
CA LEU A 36 12.42 7.44 4.34
C LEU A 36 13.45 8.23 5.15
N VAL A 37 14.50 7.57 5.65
CA VAL A 37 15.52 8.24 6.47
C VAL A 37 16.34 9.23 5.66
N LYS A 38 16.70 8.87 4.43
CA LYS A 38 17.42 9.75 3.52
C LYS A 38 16.57 10.99 3.20
N ASP A 39 15.33 10.76 2.76
CA ASP A 39 14.41 11.83 2.40
C ASP A 39 14.07 12.72 3.61
N PHE A 40 13.96 12.13 4.81
CA PHE A 40 13.79 12.88 6.06
C PHE A 40 14.94 13.84 6.29
N ARG A 41 16.19 13.40 6.18
CA ARG A 41 17.35 14.29 6.36
C ARG A 41 17.40 15.42 5.34
N GLU A 42 16.95 15.17 4.11
CA GLU A 42 17.00 16.16 3.03
C GLU A 42 15.86 17.18 3.10
N ALA A 43 14.67 16.76 3.56
CA ALA A 43 13.45 17.57 3.42
C ALA A 43 12.72 17.92 4.73
N ALA A 44 13.08 17.32 5.89
CA ALA A 44 12.42 17.61 7.16
C ALA A 44 12.65 19.06 7.61
N ALA A 45 11.57 19.83 7.74
CA ALA A 45 11.58 21.19 8.27
C ALA A 45 10.29 21.46 9.05
N GLY A 46 10.40 22.09 10.23
CA GLY A 46 9.26 22.37 11.10
C GLY A 46 8.66 21.09 11.73
N ASP A 47 7.33 21.01 11.76
CA ASP A 47 6.62 19.81 12.21
C ASP A 47 6.44 18.84 11.04
N VAL A 48 6.84 17.57 11.24
CA VAL A 48 6.85 16.56 10.20
C VAL A 48 5.82 15.48 10.49
N TYR A 49 4.83 15.37 9.61
CA TYR A 49 3.91 14.24 9.56
C TYR A 49 4.44 13.20 8.58
N ILE A 50 4.60 11.95 9.02
CA ILE A 50 4.93 10.79 8.21
C ILE A 50 3.69 9.90 8.16
N VAL A 51 3.09 9.73 6.98
CA VAL A 51 1.83 8.99 6.83
C VAL A 51 1.94 7.88 5.81
N ASP A 52 1.44 6.69 6.16
CA ASP A 52 1.42 5.51 5.28
C ASP A 52 2.81 5.02 4.81
N VAL A 53 3.86 5.23 5.61
CA VAL A 53 5.22 4.78 5.26
C VAL A 53 5.73 3.82 6.30
N ALA A 54 5.80 2.54 5.95
CA ALA A 54 6.40 1.52 6.80
C ALA A 54 7.86 1.85 7.16
N ILE A 55 8.28 1.54 8.39
CA ILE A 55 9.70 1.56 8.77
C ILE A 55 10.34 0.24 8.32
N ASP A 56 11.24 0.30 7.34
CA ASP A 56 12.00 -0.87 6.91
C ASP A 56 12.95 -1.34 8.02
N GLU A 57 12.95 -2.64 8.31
CA GLU A 57 13.73 -3.21 9.42
C GLU A 57 15.23 -2.95 9.32
N LYS A 58 15.75 -2.83 8.09
CA LYS A 58 17.17 -2.58 7.84
C LYS A 58 17.59 -1.18 8.26
N ILE A 59 16.67 -0.22 8.20
CA ILE A 59 16.94 1.18 8.56
C ILE A 59 16.28 1.57 9.89
N ALA A 60 15.60 0.65 10.58
CA ALA A 60 14.80 0.96 11.76
C ALA A 60 15.62 1.60 12.89
N GLY A 61 16.85 1.11 13.11
CA GLY A 61 17.78 1.72 14.08
C GLY A 61 18.22 3.14 13.69
N GLU A 62 18.40 3.37 12.39
CA GLU A 62 18.76 4.68 11.85
C GLU A 62 17.59 5.68 11.94
N ALA A 63 16.38 5.22 11.60
CA ALA A 63 15.14 6.00 11.73
C ALA A 63 14.92 6.42 13.20
N ARG A 64 15.10 5.48 14.13
CA ARG A 64 15.05 5.74 15.58
C ARG A 64 16.00 6.87 15.97
N GLU A 65 17.26 6.78 15.57
CA GLU A 65 18.28 7.80 15.90
C GLU A 65 17.94 9.16 15.28
N VAL A 66 17.61 9.18 13.99
CA VAL A 66 17.33 10.43 13.25
C VAL A 66 16.10 11.13 13.79
N PHE A 67 15.00 10.41 14.02
CA PHE A 67 13.77 11.03 14.51
C PHE A 67 13.93 11.51 15.96
N SER A 68 14.61 10.75 16.82
CA SER A 68 14.82 11.13 18.23
C SER A 68 15.69 12.39 18.41
N ARG A 69 16.55 12.69 17.43
CA ARG A 69 17.42 13.88 17.42
C ARG A 69 16.79 15.06 16.68
N TYR A 70 15.66 14.86 16.03
CA TYR A 70 14.99 15.95 15.32
C TYR A 70 14.42 16.95 16.32
N THR A 71 14.67 18.23 16.11
CA THR A 71 14.25 19.28 17.04
C THR A 71 12.80 19.71 16.85
N GLY A 72 12.24 19.47 15.66
CA GLY A 72 10.82 19.69 15.38
C GLY A 72 9.97 18.53 15.85
N ARG A 73 8.64 18.69 15.82
CA ARG A 73 7.71 17.62 16.16
C ARG A 73 7.68 16.58 15.04
N VAL A 74 7.67 15.30 15.38
CA VAL A 74 7.43 14.21 14.42
C VAL A 74 6.15 13.48 14.81
N VAL A 75 5.22 13.36 13.86
CA VAL A 75 3.99 12.58 14.00
C VAL A 75 4.02 11.46 12.96
N TYR A 76 3.97 10.21 13.41
CA TYR A 76 4.00 9.03 12.57
C TYR A 76 2.64 8.33 12.61
N ILE A 77 1.99 8.20 11.45
CA ILE A 77 0.66 7.58 11.33
C ILE A 77 0.75 6.48 10.27
N ASP A 78 0.70 5.23 10.70
CA ASP A 78 0.86 4.09 9.79
C ASP A 78 0.10 2.86 10.30
N HIS A 79 -0.16 1.93 9.39
CA HIS A 79 -0.93 0.71 9.64
C HIS A 79 -0.12 -0.58 9.37
N HIS A 80 1.07 -0.46 8.80
CA HIS A 80 1.97 -1.59 8.58
C HIS A 80 2.51 -2.15 9.91
N PRO A 81 2.94 -3.42 9.98
CA PRO A 81 3.59 -3.96 11.17
C PRO A 81 4.78 -3.09 11.61
N LEU A 82 4.76 -2.63 12.86
CA LEU A 82 5.80 -1.76 13.40
C LEU A 82 7.08 -2.57 13.67
N SER A 83 8.21 -2.14 13.11
CA SER A 83 9.50 -2.84 13.21
C SER A 83 10.42 -2.30 14.31
N ALA A 84 10.13 -1.12 14.86
CA ALA A 84 10.88 -0.51 15.95
C ALA A 84 10.02 0.48 16.76
N ASP A 85 10.41 0.72 18.00
CA ASP A 85 9.94 1.85 18.78
C ASP A 85 10.58 3.16 18.28
N LEU A 86 9.78 4.23 18.24
CA LEU A 86 10.17 5.55 17.76
C LEU A 86 10.13 6.56 18.93
N PRO A 87 11.17 6.63 19.78
CA PRO A 87 11.19 7.53 20.92
C PRO A 87 11.21 8.98 20.47
N GLY A 88 10.43 9.83 21.13
CA GLY A 88 10.28 11.25 20.77
C GLY A 88 9.35 11.51 19.58
N VAL A 89 8.73 10.45 19.02
CA VAL A 89 7.75 10.55 17.93
C VAL A 89 6.34 10.31 18.47
N GLU A 90 5.37 11.11 18.03
CA GLU A 90 3.96 10.83 18.26
C GLU A 90 3.49 9.74 17.30
N VAL A 91 3.34 8.52 17.82
CA VAL A 91 2.96 7.35 17.02
C VAL A 91 1.45 7.12 17.12
N VAL A 92 0.78 7.10 15.97
CA VAL A 92 -0.60 6.61 15.78
C VAL A 92 -0.51 5.37 14.90
N HIS A 93 -0.65 4.20 15.51
CA HIS A 93 -0.46 2.93 14.82
C HIS A 93 -1.57 1.95 15.17
N GLU A 94 -2.14 1.31 14.14
CA GLU A 94 -3.11 0.23 14.28
C GLU A 94 -3.08 -0.63 13.01
N GLU A 95 -2.86 -1.94 13.14
CA GLU A 95 -3.01 -2.87 12.02
C GLU A 95 -4.50 -3.16 11.76
N GLY A 96 -4.89 -3.23 10.49
CA GLY A 96 -6.25 -3.56 10.05
C GLY A 96 -6.94 -2.39 9.34
N PRO A 97 -7.03 -1.21 9.95
CA PRO A 97 -7.41 0.01 9.24
C PRO A 97 -6.34 0.52 8.28
N SER A 98 -6.75 1.36 7.33
CA SER A 98 -5.80 2.08 6.46
C SER A 98 -5.19 3.30 7.16
N ALA A 99 -4.09 3.82 6.63
CA ALA A 99 -3.48 5.05 7.13
C ALA A 99 -4.42 6.24 6.96
N SER A 100 -5.16 6.35 5.85
CA SER A 100 -6.12 7.45 5.66
C SER A 100 -7.28 7.41 6.64
N GLU A 101 -7.73 6.22 7.05
CA GLU A 101 -8.68 6.05 8.15
C GLU A 101 -8.07 6.52 9.48
N LEU A 102 -6.83 6.12 9.80
CA LEU A 102 -6.13 6.55 11.02
C LEU A 102 -5.96 8.06 11.08
N VAL A 103 -5.53 8.68 9.98
CA VAL A 103 -5.37 10.14 9.84
C VAL A 103 -6.72 10.83 10.07
N TYR A 104 -7.79 10.36 9.43
CA TYR A 104 -9.11 10.96 9.62
C TYR A 104 -9.58 10.84 11.06
N ARG A 105 -9.46 9.67 11.69
CA ARG A 105 -9.83 9.48 13.11
C ARG A 105 -9.04 10.42 14.03
N ARG A 106 -7.73 10.56 13.80
CA ARG A 106 -6.85 11.44 14.59
C ARG A 106 -7.19 12.93 14.45
N LEU A 107 -7.68 13.34 13.27
CA LEU A 107 -7.93 14.74 12.91
C LEU A 107 -9.41 15.08 12.73
N ALA A 108 -10.33 14.18 13.06
CA ALA A 108 -11.76 14.31 12.76
C ALA A 108 -12.38 15.60 13.32
N GLY A 109 -11.94 16.03 14.51
CA GLY A 109 -12.40 17.29 15.13
C GLY A 109 -11.97 18.56 14.39
N ARG A 110 -11.10 18.44 13.39
CA ARG A 110 -10.56 19.56 12.60
C ARG A 110 -11.07 19.61 11.16
N LEU A 111 -11.78 18.57 10.73
CA LEU A 111 -12.22 18.42 9.34
C LEU A 111 -13.74 18.43 9.28
N PRO A 112 -14.35 19.13 8.30
CA PRO A 112 -15.75 18.93 7.99
C PRO A 112 -16.06 17.46 7.73
N ARG A 113 -17.25 17.01 8.14
CA ARG A 113 -17.69 15.62 7.96
C ARG A 113 -17.58 15.14 6.51
N ALA A 114 -17.69 16.04 5.53
CA ALA A 114 -17.56 15.70 4.12
C ALA A 114 -16.20 15.06 3.75
N TYR A 115 -15.13 15.33 4.51
CA TYR A 115 -13.80 14.73 4.30
C TYR A 115 -13.74 13.24 4.63
N THR A 116 -14.78 12.63 5.23
CA THR A 116 -14.85 11.17 5.37
C THR A 116 -14.67 10.48 4.02
N ARG A 117 -15.12 11.09 2.91
CA ARG A 117 -14.98 10.50 1.58
C ARG A 117 -13.53 10.37 1.14
N VAL A 118 -12.66 11.32 1.50
CA VAL A 118 -11.23 11.27 1.16
C VAL A 118 -10.57 10.10 1.89
N ALA A 119 -10.88 9.93 3.18
CA ALA A 119 -10.43 8.77 3.94
C ALA A 119 -10.97 7.44 3.37
N LEU A 120 -12.24 7.41 2.97
CA LEU A 120 -12.82 6.24 2.30
C LEU A 120 -12.12 5.91 0.98
N TYR A 121 -11.71 6.90 0.18
CA TYR A 121 -10.98 6.66 -1.06
C TYR A 121 -9.65 5.95 -0.81
N GLY A 122 -8.90 6.36 0.21
CA GLY A 122 -7.65 5.71 0.60
C GLY A 122 -7.89 4.29 1.12
N ALA A 123 -8.80 4.13 2.08
CA ALA A 123 -9.16 2.83 2.64
C ALA A 123 -9.62 1.80 1.60
N ILE A 124 -10.48 2.20 0.65
CA ILE A 124 -10.93 1.32 -0.43
C ILE A 124 -9.78 0.96 -1.36
N SER A 125 -8.91 1.91 -1.68
CA SER A 125 -7.78 1.69 -2.59
C SER A 125 -6.74 0.73 -2.01
N ASP A 126 -6.66 0.62 -0.69
CA ASP A 126 -5.80 -0.33 0.00
C ASP A 126 -6.52 -1.63 0.43
N TYR A 127 -7.72 -1.87 -0.12
CA TYR A 127 -8.56 -3.04 0.18
C TYR A 127 -8.95 -3.17 1.67
N MET A 128 -9.04 -2.04 2.38
CA MET A 128 -9.39 -1.95 3.79
C MET A 128 -10.82 -1.47 4.02
N ASP A 129 -11.72 -1.80 3.10
CA ASP A 129 -13.14 -1.41 3.16
C ASP A 129 -14.01 -2.28 4.09
N TYR A 130 -13.36 -3.01 5.00
CA TYR A 130 -13.98 -3.96 5.92
C TYR A 130 -14.02 -3.48 7.37
N THR A 131 -13.36 -2.37 7.73
CA THR A 131 -13.37 -1.88 9.11
C THR A 131 -14.77 -1.39 9.50
N GLU A 132 -15.06 -1.42 10.80
CA GLU A 132 -16.34 -0.93 11.31
C GLU A 132 -16.54 0.56 11.02
N TRP A 133 -15.46 1.33 11.09
CA TRP A 133 -15.47 2.75 10.74
C TRP A 133 -15.80 2.94 9.25
N VAL A 134 -15.17 2.21 8.33
CA VAL A 134 -15.45 2.31 6.89
C VAL A 134 -16.90 1.95 6.60
N ARG A 135 -17.42 0.85 7.18
CA ARG A 135 -18.83 0.45 7.00
C ARG A 135 -19.79 1.55 7.46
N SER A 136 -19.60 2.09 8.66
CA SER A 136 -20.42 3.18 9.18
C SER A 136 -20.28 4.47 8.36
N ALA A 137 -19.08 4.79 7.89
CA ALA A 137 -18.85 5.95 7.03
C ALA A 137 -19.56 5.79 5.69
N LEU A 138 -19.48 4.63 5.06
CA LEU A 138 -20.15 4.33 3.79
C LEU A 138 -21.68 4.35 3.89
N GLU A 139 -22.28 4.06 5.05
CA GLU A 139 -23.74 4.21 5.23
C GLU A 139 -24.23 5.66 5.08
N ARG A 140 -23.32 6.63 5.25
CA ARG A 140 -23.61 8.06 5.10
C ARG A 140 -23.36 8.59 3.68
N TRP A 141 -22.92 7.72 2.77
CA TRP A 141 -22.64 8.05 1.38
C TRP A 141 -23.37 7.09 0.43
N ASP A 142 -23.61 7.52 -0.80
CA ASP A 142 -23.88 6.56 -1.85
C ASP A 142 -22.58 5.80 -2.16
N LYS A 143 -22.53 4.51 -1.83
CA LYS A 143 -21.36 3.67 -2.03
C LYS A 143 -20.87 3.72 -3.49
N ARG A 144 -21.76 3.77 -4.48
CA ARG A 144 -21.39 3.77 -5.90
C ARG A 144 -20.56 4.99 -6.26
N ILE A 145 -20.90 6.14 -5.69
CA ILE A 145 -20.11 7.37 -5.87
C ILE A 145 -18.73 7.18 -5.25
N VAL A 146 -18.66 6.68 -4.01
CA VAL A 146 -17.38 6.55 -3.31
C VAL A 146 -16.45 5.54 -3.99
N TYR A 147 -16.95 4.38 -4.38
CA TYR A 147 -16.17 3.36 -5.10
C TYR A 147 -15.74 3.84 -6.49
N TYR A 148 -16.58 4.60 -7.21
CA TYR A 148 -16.19 5.19 -8.49
C TYR A 148 -15.01 6.15 -8.31
N GLU A 149 -15.11 7.07 -7.36
CA GLU A 149 -14.05 8.04 -7.08
C GLU A 149 -12.75 7.39 -6.59
N ALA A 150 -12.85 6.39 -5.71
CA ALA A 150 -11.70 5.59 -5.28
C ALA A 150 -11.06 4.86 -6.48
N GLY A 151 -11.87 4.28 -7.36
CA GLY A 151 -11.42 3.61 -8.58
C GLY A 151 -10.73 4.56 -9.56
N VAL A 152 -11.22 5.80 -9.71
CA VAL A 152 -10.56 6.85 -10.51
C VAL A 152 -9.21 7.22 -9.89
N LEU A 153 -9.18 7.47 -8.57
CA LEU A 153 -7.96 7.84 -7.86
C LEU A 153 -6.88 6.78 -7.98
N MET A 154 -7.19 5.53 -7.60
CA MET A 154 -6.26 4.41 -7.62
C MET A 154 -5.67 4.19 -9.02
N GLN A 155 -6.52 4.13 -10.05
CA GLN A 155 -6.07 3.87 -11.41
C GLN A 155 -5.28 5.04 -12.00
N GLY A 156 -5.70 6.28 -11.72
CA GLY A 156 -4.99 7.46 -12.18
C GLY A 156 -3.60 7.59 -11.55
N LEU A 157 -3.46 7.28 -10.25
CA LEU A 157 -2.18 7.29 -9.55
C LEU A 157 -1.25 6.16 -10.01
N GLU A 158 -1.79 4.95 -10.23
CA GLU A 158 -1.03 3.82 -10.79
C GLU A 158 -0.42 4.19 -12.16
N ARG A 159 -1.21 4.85 -13.02
CA ARG A 159 -0.75 5.31 -14.33
C ARG A 159 0.28 6.42 -14.24
N ALA A 160 0.11 7.34 -13.29
CA ALA A 160 1.04 8.45 -13.05
C ALA A 160 2.42 7.97 -12.57
N ARG A 161 2.52 6.76 -12.00
CA ARG A 161 3.77 6.13 -11.56
C ARG A 161 4.62 7.06 -10.67
N LYS A 162 5.72 7.60 -11.19
CA LYS A 162 6.71 8.43 -10.48
C LYS A 162 6.53 9.93 -10.69
N ASP A 163 5.43 10.38 -11.30
CA ASP A 163 5.12 11.81 -11.46
C ASP A 163 4.69 12.42 -10.11
N HIS A 164 5.68 12.69 -9.24
CA HIS A 164 5.45 13.20 -7.89
C HIS A 164 4.84 14.60 -7.88
N GLU A 165 5.15 15.43 -8.87
CA GLU A 165 4.54 16.76 -9.00
C GLU A 165 3.05 16.65 -9.27
N PHE A 166 2.64 15.79 -10.22
CA PHE A 166 1.22 15.53 -10.43
C PHE A 166 0.54 14.93 -9.19
N LYS A 167 1.20 14.03 -8.46
CA LYS A 167 0.63 13.52 -7.20
C LYS A 167 0.44 14.63 -6.15
N ARG A 168 1.30 15.65 -6.12
CA ARG A 168 1.11 16.84 -5.25
C ARG A 168 -0.10 17.67 -5.70
N GLU A 169 -0.35 17.79 -7.00
CA GLU A 169 -1.58 18.39 -7.53
C GLU A 169 -2.82 17.61 -7.07
N VAL A 170 -2.78 16.26 -7.12
CA VAL A 170 -3.86 15.40 -6.59
C VAL A 170 -4.07 15.66 -5.10
N VAL A 171 -3.01 15.72 -4.29
CA VAL A 171 -3.11 16.02 -2.85
C VAL A 171 -3.77 17.37 -2.62
N ASN A 172 -3.39 18.41 -3.37
CA ASN A 172 -4.00 19.74 -3.24
C ASN A 172 -5.49 19.72 -3.61
N HIS A 173 -5.85 19.01 -4.69
CA HIS A 173 -7.24 18.85 -5.12
C HIS A 173 -8.09 18.15 -4.05
N LEU A 174 -7.60 17.03 -3.49
CA LEU A 174 -8.27 16.30 -2.42
C LEU A 174 -8.31 17.09 -1.10
N ALA A 175 -7.28 17.88 -0.81
CA ALA A 175 -7.23 18.75 0.37
C ALA A 175 -8.24 19.91 0.28
N GLY A 176 -8.66 20.29 -0.93
CA GLY A 176 -9.81 21.16 -1.16
C GLY A 176 -11.16 20.41 -1.15
N ASN A 177 -11.16 19.14 -0.72
CA ASN A 177 -12.27 18.21 -0.82
C ASN A 177 -12.78 18.05 -2.26
N GLY A 178 -11.92 18.12 -3.28
CA GLY A 178 -12.30 17.83 -4.66
C GLY A 178 -12.55 16.34 -4.89
N ALA A 179 -13.52 16.00 -5.74
CA ALA A 179 -13.72 14.60 -6.16
C ALA A 179 -12.64 14.19 -7.18
N PRO A 180 -11.99 13.02 -7.06
CA PRO A 180 -10.99 12.53 -8.02
C PRO A 180 -11.36 12.72 -9.51
N SER A 181 -12.58 12.36 -9.89
CA SER A 181 -13.11 12.45 -11.25
C SER A 181 -13.21 13.87 -11.79
N ALA A 182 -13.27 14.88 -10.92
CA ALA A 182 -13.30 16.29 -11.31
C ALA A 182 -11.94 16.79 -11.82
N MET A 183 -10.85 16.05 -11.58
CA MET A 183 -9.53 16.40 -12.09
C MET A 183 -9.28 15.73 -13.45
N ALA A 184 -9.47 16.48 -14.54
CA ALA A 184 -9.48 15.94 -15.91
C ALA A 184 -8.24 15.09 -16.26
N LYS A 185 -7.03 15.52 -15.84
CA LYS A 185 -5.80 14.74 -16.04
C LYS A 185 -5.86 13.39 -15.30
N LEU A 186 -6.37 13.36 -14.07
CA LEU A 186 -6.50 12.12 -13.29
C LEU A 186 -7.51 11.17 -13.90
N LEU A 187 -8.67 11.69 -14.31
CA LEU A 187 -9.72 10.91 -14.95
C LEU A 187 -9.23 10.26 -16.25
N LYS A 188 -8.51 11.02 -17.09
CA LYS A 188 -7.91 10.50 -18.32
C LYS A 188 -6.90 9.38 -18.04
N LEU A 189 -6.02 9.57 -17.07
CA LEU A 189 -5.04 8.55 -16.67
C LEU A 189 -5.72 7.30 -16.12
N ALA A 190 -6.81 7.46 -15.37
CA ALA A 190 -7.60 6.36 -14.86
C ALA A 190 -8.27 5.55 -15.98
N GLU A 191 -8.85 6.22 -16.99
CA GLU A 191 -9.44 5.57 -18.16
C GLU A 191 -8.40 4.77 -18.96
N GLU A 192 -7.21 5.33 -19.17
CA GLU A 192 -6.10 4.62 -19.82
C GLU A 192 -5.69 3.37 -19.03
N GLN A 193 -5.56 3.50 -17.71
CA GLN A 193 -5.19 2.38 -16.85
C GLN A 193 -6.28 1.31 -16.77
N ALA A 194 -7.56 1.70 -16.81
CA ALA A 194 -8.67 0.75 -16.86
C ALA A 194 -8.59 -0.17 -18.09
N ARG A 195 -8.23 0.38 -19.26
CA ARG A 195 -8.00 -0.43 -20.47
C ARG A 195 -6.82 -1.39 -20.32
N VAL A 196 -5.73 -0.94 -19.68
CA VAL A 196 -4.56 -1.80 -19.38
C VAL A 196 -4.96 -2.92 -18.43
N ASN A 197 -5.73 -2.61 -17.38
CA ASN A 197 -6.19 -3.58 -16.40
C ASN A 197 -7.09 -4.65 -17.05
N GLU A 198 -8.03 -4.24 -17.91
CA GLU A 198 -8.90 -5.19 -18.62
C GLU A 198 -8.10 -6.09 -19.59
N ALA A 199 -7.16 -5.52 -20.34
CA ALA A 199 -6.27 -6.30 -21.19
C ALA A 199 -5.43 -7.31 -20.38
N LEU A 200 -5.01 -6.92 -19.16
CA LEU A 200 -4.27 -7.79 -18.25
C LEU A 200 -5.12 -8.96 -17.78
N VAL A 201 -6.43 -8.80 -17.54
CA VAL A 201 -7.34 -9.91 -17.20
C VAL A 201 -7.26 -11.02 -18.25
N GLY A 202 -7.50 -10.68 -19.51
CA GLY A 202 -7.45 -11.64 -20.61
C GLY A 202 -6.05 -12.23 -20.86
N TRP A 203 -4.99 -11.47 -20.56
CA TRP A 203 -3.62 -11.99 -20.64
C TRP A 203 -3.34 -13.00 -19.51
N VAL A 204 -3.70 -12.68 -18.26
CA VAL A 204 -3.46 -13.57 -17.11
C VAL A 204 -4.25 -14.86 -17.24
N GLU A 205 -5.50 -14.80 -17.70
CA GLU A 205 -6.33 -15.99 -17.93
C GLU A 205 -5.63 -17.03 -18.82
N LYS A 206 -4.96 -16.56 -19.88
CA LYS A 206 -4.25 -17.39 -20.87
C LYS A 206 -2.88 -17.85 -20.40
N ASN A 207 -2.17 -17.03 -19.61
CA ASN A 207 -0.74 -17.23 -19.33
C ASN A 207 -0.43 -17.70 -17.90
N ALA A 208 -1.39 -17.62 -16.97
CA ALA A 208 -1.13 -18.06 -15.59
C ALA A 208 -0.92 -19.58 -15.51
N LEU A 209 0.21 -19.95 -14.90
CA LEU A 209 0.59 -21.32 -14.58
C LEU A 209 0.16 -21.64 -13.15
N VAL A 210 -0.02 -22.93 -12.84
CA VAL A 210 -0.39 -23.38 -11.49
C VAL A 210 0.58 -24.46 -11.04
N GLU A 211 1.18 -24.26 -9.87
CA GLU A 211 2.00 -25.24 -9.16
C GLU A 211 1.43 -25.45 -7.75
N GLY A 212 0.74 -26.58 -7.55
CA GLY A 212 0.07 -26.89 -6.29
C GLY A 212 -1.05 -25.90 -5.97
N LYS A 213 -0.88 -25.12 -4.90
CA LYS A 213 -1.80 -24.09 -4.40
C LYS A 213 -1.38 -22.66 -4.79
N VAL A 214 -0.37 -22.54 -5.65
CA VAL A 214 0.17 -21.27 -6.11
C VAL A 214 -0.08 -21.12 -7.61
N ALA A 215 -0.74 -20.05 -8.01
CA ALA A 215 -0.83 -19.63 -9.41
C ALA A 215 0.18 -18.50 -9.68
N TYR A 216 0.84 -18.51 -10.83
CA TYR A 216 1.82 -17.47 -11.12
C TYR A 216 1.93 -17.07 -12.58
N VAL A 217 2.42 -15.85 -12.80
CA VAL A 217 2.76 -15.28 -14.11
C VAL A 217 4.14 -14.62 -14.08
N ILE A 218 4.85 -14.69 -15.21
CA ILE A 218 6.14 -14.03 -15.40
C ILE A 218 5.99 -12.95 -16.48
N ASN A 219 6.53 -11.77 -16.22
CA ASN A 219 6.49 -10.58 -17.09
C ASN A 219 5.08 -10.19 -17.58
N PRO A 220 4.08 -10.04 -16.68
CA PRO A 220 2.76 -9.59 -17.11
C PRO A 220 2.81 -8.17 -17.70
N PRO A 221 1.99 -7.84 -18.72
CA PRO A 221 1.96 -6.53 -19.36
C PRO A 221 1.15 -5.50 -18.55
N GLY A 222 1.38 -5.41 -17.24
CA GLY A 222 0.63 -4.55 -16.33
C GLY A 222 1.14 -4.60 -14.89
N PRO A 223 0.41 -3.99 -13.94
CA PRO A 223 0.84 -3.92 -12.54
C PRO A 223 0.98 -5.32 -11.92
N LEU A 224 2.14 -5.60 -11.31
CA LEU A 224 2.43 -6.91 -10.70
C LEU A 224 1.43 -7.28 -9.61
N GLY A 225 1.03 -6.31 -8.77
CA GLY A 225 0.05 -6.53 -7.71
C GLY A 225 -1.29 -7.05 -8.24
N LEU A 226 -1.79 -6.41 -9.29
CA LEU A 226 -3.04 -6.82 -9.96
C LEU A 226 -2.87 -8.17 -10.66
N ALA A 227 -1.78 -8.37 -11.40
CA ALA A 227 -1.50 -9.64 -12.08
C ALA A 227 -1.44 -10.82 -11.10
N ALA A 228 -0.83 -10.64 -9.93
CA ALA A 228 -0.79 -11.65 -8.87
C ALA A 228 -2.19 -11.96 -8.32
N ASN A 229 -3.00 -10.92 -8.05
CA ASN A 229 -4.37 -11.12 -7.57
C ASN A 229 -5.26 -11.82 -8.63
N LEU A 230 -5.11 -11.44 -9.90
CA LEU A 230 -5.81 -12.07 -11.02
C LEU A 230 -5.37 -13.52 -11.19
N ALA A 231 -4.08 -13.82 -11.11
CA ALA A 231 -3.58 -15.19 -11.20
C ALA A 231 -4.19 -16.06 -10.09
N ARG A 232 -4.25 -15.55 -8.86
CA ARG A 232 -4.92 -16.19 -7.72
C ARG A 232 -6.40 -16.47 -8.02
N GLY A 233 -7.15 -15.43 -8.40
CA GLY A 233 -8.60 -15.50 -8.57
C GLY A 233 -9.03 -16.34 -9.78
N LEU A 234 -8.44 -16.11 -10.95
CA LEU A 234 -8.79 -16.78 -12.20
C LEU A 234 -8.40 -18.26 -12.22
N LYS A 235 -7.43 -18.68 -11.40
CA LYS A 235 -6.99 -20.07 -11.28
C LYS A 235 -7.44 -20.74 -9.99
N ASP A 236 -8.29 -20.08 -9.18
CA ASP A 236 -8.77 -20.58 -7.89
C ASP A 236 -7.64 -21.09 -6.97
N ALA A 237 -6.53 -20.36 -6.94
CA ALA A 237 -5.37 -20.68 -6.12
C ALA A 237 -5.44 -19.98 -4.76
N LEU A 238 -4.76 -20.54 -3.74
CA LEU A 238 -4.67 -19.89 -2.42
C LEU A 238 -3.71 -18.70 -2.45
N VAL A 239 -2.67 -18.78 -3.28
CA VAL A 239 -1.71 -17.70 -3.49
C VAL A 239 -1.53 -17.45 -4.98
N GLY A 240 -1.49 -16.17 -5.36
CA GLY A 240 -1.08 -15.71 -6.67
C GLY A 240 0.25 -14.99 -6.58
N LEU A 241 1.09 -15.18 -7.60
CA LEU A 241 2.40 -14.56 -7.73
C LEU A 241 2.55 -13.94 -9.12
N ALA A 242 3.04 -12.72 -9.18
CA ALA A 242 3.49 -12.13 -10.43
C ALA A 242 4.95 -11.68 -10.27
N ALA A 243 5.78 -12.00 -11.24
CA ALA A 243 7.19 -11.62 -11.25
C ALA A 243 7.54 -10.82 -12.50
N GLU A 244 8.36 -9.79 -12.33
CA GLU A 244 9.03 -9.05 -13.40
C GLU A 244 10.52 -9.39 -13.38
N GLU A 245 11.06 -9.66 -14.55
CA GLU A 245 12.46 -9.92 -14.77
C GLU A 245 13.29 -8.63 -14.79
N ARG A 246 14.32 -8.53 -13.93
CA ARG A 246 15.26 -7.41 -13.93
C ARG A 246 16.69 -7.92 -13.78
N GLY A 247 17.37 -8.11 -14.91
CA GLY A 247 18.66 -8.80 -14.93
C GLY A 247 18.54 -10.19 -14.31
N GLU A 248 19.42 -10.50 -13.36
CA GLU A 248 19.50 -11.80 -12.68
C GLU A 248 18.49 -11.98 -11.52
N ILE A 249 17.62 -11.00 -11.28
CA ILE A 249 16.60 -11.07 -10.23
C ILE A 249 15.18 -11.02 -10.78
N TYR A 250 14.25 -11.61 -10.03
CA TYR A 250 12.83 -11.35 -10.11
C TYR A 250 12.43 -10.30 -9.08
N VAL A 251 11.67 -9.30 -9.50
CA VAL A 251 10.87 -8.43 -8.61
C VAL A 251 9.45 -8.96 -8.62
N MET A 252 8.92 -9.31 -7.45
CA MET A 252 7.69 -10.08 -7.33
C MET A 252 6.66 -9.39 -6.44
N SER A 253 5.40 -9.63 -6.77
CA SER A 253 4.25 -9.33 -5.93
C SER A 253 3.46 -10.61 -5.68
N LEU A 254 3.09 -10.85 -4.42
CA LEU A 254 2.32 -12.00 -3.99
C LEU A 254 1.00 -11.54 -3.35
N ARG A 255 -0.06 -12.31 -3.57
CA ARG A 255 -1.40 -12.08 -3.03
C ARG A 255 -1.97 -13.40 -2.52
N SER A 256 -2.50 -13.45 -1.31
CA SER A 256 -3.10 -14.66 -0.74
C SER A 256 -4.57 -14.47 -0.37
N SER A 257 -5.29 -15.58 -0.29
CA SER A 257 -6.59 -15.65 0.37
C SER A 257 -6.41 -15.75 1.90
N ALA A 258 -7.51 -15.55 2.63
CA ALA A 258 -7.50 -15.57 4.09
C ALA A 258 -6.90 -16.88 4.64
N GLY A 259 -5.82 -16.74 5.41
CA GLY A 259 -5.18 -17.86 6.09
C GLY A 259 -3.84 -18.33 5.57
N VAL A 260 -3.21 -17.57 4.68
CA VAL A 260 -1.80 -17.74 4.36
C VAL A 260 -1.09 -16.42 4.67
N ASP A 261 -0.25 -16.43 5.70
CA ASP A 261 0.57 -15.27 6.07
C ASP A 261 1.82 -15.19 5.18
N LEU A 262 1.75 -14.38 4.12
CA LEU A 262 2.82 -14.17 3.15
C LEU A 262 4.00 -13.40 3.75
N ASN A 263 3.74 -12.47 4.68
CA ASN A 263 4.79 -11.69 5.31
C ASN A 263 5.71 -12.60 6.14
N ALA A 264 5.12 -13.46 6.98
CA ALA A 264 5.88 -14.43 7.76
C ALA A 264 6.71 -15.38 6.87
N PHE A 265 6.10 -15.92 5.80
CA PHE A 265 6.82 -16.79 4.85
C PHE A 265 7.99 -16.06 4.18
N LEU A 266 7.75 -14.88 3.59
CA LEU A 266 8.78 -14.19 2.80
C LEU A 266 9.92 -13.68 3.68
N ARG A 267 9.64 -13.26 4.91
CA ARG A 267 10.69 -12.88 5.88
C ARG A 267 11.57 -14.06 6.24
N GLU A 268 10.97 -15.23 6.50
CA GLU A 268 11.74 -16.44 6.79
C GLU A 268 12.56 -16.88 5.59
N PHE A 269 11.96 -16.91 4.39
CA PHE A 269 12.62 -17.27 3.14
C PHE A 269 13.78 -16.31 2.82
N ALA A 270 13.52 -15.00 2.89
CA ALA A 270 14.52 -13.96 2.61
C ALA A 270 15.66 -13.95 3.62
N ARG A 271 15.44 -14.32 4.88
CA ARG A 271 16.52 -14.44 5.87
C ARG A 271 17.48 -15.60 5.56
N ARG A 272 16.98 -16.69 4.96
CA ARG A 272 17.80 -17.87 4.61
C ARG A 272 18.53 -17.74 3.28
N GLN A 273 18.08 -16.84 2.41
CA GLN A 273 18.55 -16.70 1.03
C GLN A 273 19.11 -15.29 0.79
N SER A 274 19.91 -15.08 -0.26
CA SER A 274 20.33 -13.73 -0.68
C SER A 274 19.18 -12.97 -1.35
N ALA A 275 18.09 -12.75 -0.62
CA ALA A 275 16.83 -12.19 -1.09
C ALA A 275 16.32 -11.08 -0.13
N SER A 276 15.27 -10.38 -0.56
CA SER A 276 14.51 -9.47 0.31
C SER A 276 13.03 -9.73 0.12
N GLY A 277 12.23 -9.69 1.18
CA GLY A 277 10.77 -9.81 1.05
C GLY A 277 10.02 -9.51 2.34
N GLY A 278 8.80 -9.02 2.21
CA GLY A 278 7.94 -8.60 3.32
C GLY A 278 6.70 -7.84 2.84
N GLY A 279 5.82 -7.50 3.78
CA GLY A 279 4.61 -6.72 3.52
C GLY A 279 3.51 -7.03 4.53
N HIS A 280 2.26 -7.03 4.07
CA HIS A 280 1.10 -7.45 4.84
C HIS A 280 0.88 -8.97 4.77
N LYS A 281 0.06 -9.51 5.68
CA LYS A 281 -0.27 -10.95 5.71
C LYS A 281 -0.80 -11.46 4.37
N ASN A 282 -1.65 -10.68 3.70
CA ASN A 282 -2.31 -11.09 2.45
C ASN A 282 -1.70 -10.50 1.18
N ALA A 283 -0.76 -9.57 1.30
CA ALA A 283 -0.14 -8.87 0.17
C ALA A 283 1.30 -8.52 0.52
N ALA A 284 2.25 -9.10 -0.21
CA ALA A 284 3.67 -8.90 0.08
C ALA A 284 4.49 -8.85 -1.21
N GLY A 285 5.68 -8.25 -1.12
CA GLY A 285 6.63 -8.13 -2.22
C GLY A 285 7.93 -8.86 -1.92
N ALA A 286 8.65 -9.26 -2.96
CA ALA A 286 9.97 -9.86 -2.82
C ALA A 286 10.90 -9.57 -4.00
N ARG A 287 12.21 -9.63 -3.76
CA ARG A 287 13.26 -9.62 -4.77
C ARG A 287 14.13 -10.84 -4.54
N ILE A 288 14.22 -11.72 -5.55
CA ILE A 288 14.97 -12.98 -5.45
C ILE A 288 15.84 -13.18 -6.69
N PRO A 289 17.01 -13.85 -6.59
CA PRO A 289 17.68 -14.41 -7.74
C PRO A 289 16.74 -15.31 -8.56
N ARG A 290 16.81 -15.25 -9.90
CA ARG A 290 15.94 -16.04 -10.78
C ARG A 290 16.00 -17.55 -10.51
N ALA A 291 17.19 -18.06 -10.20
CA ALA A 291 17.40 -19.47 -9.89
C ALA A 291 16.60 -19.98 -8.68
N LEU A 292 16.18 -19.08 -7.77
CA LEU A 292 15.43 -19.44 -6.57
C LEU A 292 13.91 -19.52 -6.77
N LEU A 293 13.39 -19.22 -7.97
CA LEU A 293 11.94 -19.24 -8.20
C LEU A 293 11.33 -20.62 -7.89
N GLY A 294 11.95 -21.69 -8.39
CA GLY A 294 11.48 -23.05 -8.13
C GLY A 294 11.51 -23.42 -6.65
N ASP A 295 12.54 -22.98 -5.92
CA ASP A 295 12.66 -23.24 -4.48
C ASP A 295 11.58 -22.50 -3.70
N LEU A 296 11.33 -21.23 -4.06
CA LEU A 296 10.27 -20.43 -3.48
C LEU A 296 8.89 -21.08 -3.70
N LEU A 297 8.58 -21.52 -4.92
CA LEU A 297 7.29 -22.14 -5.23
C LEU A 297 7.07 -23.44 -4.43
N ARG A 298 8.11 -24.28 -4.33
CA ARG A 298 8.04 -25.52 -3.53
C ARG A 298 7.86 -25.24 -2.04
N GLU A 299 8.67 -24.35 -1.48
CA GLU A 299 8.59 -24.02 -0.06
C GLU A 299 7.28 -23.32 0.31
N LEU A 300 6.78 -22.43 -0.55
CA LEU A 300 5.49 -21.75 -0.36
C LEU A 300 4.33 -22.76 -0.34
N ASN A 301 4.34 -23.74 -1.25
CA ASN A 301 3.35 -24.82 -1.25
C ASN A 301 3.36 -25.66 0.04
N LEU A 302 4.55 -25.96 0.57
CA LEU A 302 4.70 -26.65 1.86
C LEU A 302 4.18 -25.79 3.01
N TYR A 303 4.49 -24.50 3.01
CA TYR A 303 4.03 -23.55 4.01
C TYR A 303 2.49 -23.46 4.05
N ILE A 304 1.85 -23.30 2.89
CA ILE A 304 0.38 -23.30 2.75
C ILE A 304 -0.22 -24.61 3.29
N SER A 305 0.39 -25.75 2.98
CA SER A 305 -0.07 -27.06 3.44
C SER A 305 -0.02 -27.21 4.97
N ARG A 306 0.98 -26.62 5.64
CA ARG A 306 1.08 -26.62 7.11
C ARG A 306 0.01 -25.74 7.76
N GLN A 307 -0.22 -24.54 7.22
CA GLN A 307 -1.21 -23.61 7.79
C GLN A 307 -2.65 -24.12 7.64
N THR A 308 -2.97 -24.77 6.52
CA THR A 308 -4.29 -25.35 6.28
C THR A 308 -4.56 -26.59 7.15
N ARG A 309 -3.56 -27.44 7.39
CA ARG A 309 -3.69 -28.59 8.32
C ARG A 309 -3.86 -28.16 9.78
N GLY A 310 -3.10 -27.16 10.23
CA GLY A 310 -3.19 -26.66 11.60
C GLY A 310 -4.57 -26.07 11.96
N ARG A 311 -5.30 -25.54 10.97
CA ARG A 311 -6.67 -25.02 11.15
C ARG A 311 -7.73 -26.12 11.21
N ALA A 312 -7.53 -27.23 10.50
CA ALA A 312 -8.44 -28.37 10.54
C ALA A 312 -8.35 -29.17 11.85
N SER A 313 -7.22 -29.07 12.57
CA SER A 313 -7.02 -29.69 13.90
C SER A 313 -7.47 -28.81 15.07
N SER A 314 -7.92 -27.58 14.81
CA SER A 314 -8.37 -26.61 15.82
C SER A 314 -9.87 -26.27 15.73
N GLN A 315 -10.62 -27.04 14.95
CA GLN A 315 -12.09 -27.06 14.90
C GLN A 315 -12.59 -28.41 15.42
#